data_AF-A0A0E3UIE9-F1
#
_entry.id   AF-A0A0E3UIE9-F1
#
_cell.length_a   1.000
_cell.length_b   1.000
_cell.length_c   1.000
_cell.angle_alpha   90.00
_cell.angle_beta   90.00
_cell.angle_gamma   90.00
#
_symmetry.space_group_name_H-M   'P 1'
#
loop_
_entity.id
_entity.type
_entity.pdbx_description
1 polymer ?
#
loop_
_entity_poly.entity_id
_entity_poly.type
_entity_poly.pdbx_seq_one_letter_code
_entity_poly.pdbx_strand_id
1 'polypeptide(L)'
;MAKKTAPAPSPLTFDLPLSLLAKIEAQRKKLSLGSTSEVVRHAIAEFDLSTFASESEERRQISVRLEASSKAALVKTAKRQKTSIGEIVRAAVDALPDKKGKK
;
A
#
# COMPACT_ATOMS: atom_id res chain seq x y z
N MET A 1 -27.65 -19.30 -31.56
CA MET A 1 -27.37 -18.13 -30.69
C MET A 1 -26.54 -18.61 -29.50
N ALA A 2 -25.21 -18.43 -29.53
CA ALA A 2 -24.36 -18.84 -28.40
C ALA A 2 -24.47 -17.79 -27.29
N LYS A 3 -25.03 -18.18 -26.14
CA LYS A 3 -25.10 -17.36 -24.94
C LYS A 3 -23.67 -17.19 -24.42
N LYS A 4 -23.06 -16.01 -24.57
CA LYS A 4 -21.75 -15.72 -23.95
C LYS A 4 -21.92 -15.81 -22.43
N THR A 5 -21.53 -16.93 -21.85
CA THR A 5 -21.45 -17.11 -20.40
C THR A 5 -20.46 -16.07 -19.86
N ALA A 6 -20.87 -15.29 -18.86
CA ALA A 6 -19.97 -14.33 -18.23
C ALA A 6 -18.72 -15.08 -17.71
N PRO A 7 -17.50 -14.55 -17.92
CA PRO A 7 -16.29 -15.18 -17.42
C PRO A 7 -16.36 -15.32 -15.90
N ALA A 8 -15.90 -16.47 -15.40
CA ALA A 8 -15.87 -16.77 -13.97
C ALA A 8 -14.98 -15.75 -13.22
N PRO A 9 -15.29 -15.45 -11.95
CA PRO A 9 -14.46 -14.53 -11.15
C PRO A 9 -13.04 -15.09 -11.01
N SER A 10 -12.05 -14.30 -11.44
CA SER A 10 -10.63 -14.63 -11.29
C SER A 10 -10.10 -14.14 -9.94
N PRO A 11 -9.19 -14.88 -9.27
CA PRO A 11 -8.59 -14.44 -8.03
C PRO A 11 -7.72 -13.20 -8.24
N LEU A 12 -7.85 -12.22 -7.35
CA LEU A 12 -7.03 -11.01 -7.29
C LEU A 12 -6.37 -10.95 -5.91
N THR A 13 -5.03 -10.91 -5.89
CA THR A 13 -4.24 -10.89 -4.66
C THR A 13 -3.63 -9.50 -4.46
N PHE A 14 -3.82 -8.94 -3.27
CA PHE A 14 -3.26 -7.66 -2.85
C PHE A 14 -3.04 -7.67 -1.34
N ASP A 15 -2.13 -6.82 -0.87
CA ASP A 15 -1.87 -6.64 0.56
C ASP A 15 -2.82 -5.58 1.16
N LEU A 16 -3.28 -5.78 2.39
CA LEU A 16 -4.12 -4.83 3.11
C LEU A 16 -3.62 -4.64 4.56
N PRO A 17 -3.62 -3.40 5.07
CA PRO A 17 -3.42 -3.14 6.49
C PRO A 17 -4.45 -3.89 7.35
N LEU A 18 -4.01 -4.37 8.52
CA LEU A 18 -4.89 -5.04 9.50
C LEU A 18 -6.09 -4.18 9.91
N SER A 19 -5.91 -2.85 9.95
CA SER A 19 -6.99 -1.91 10.23
C SER A 19 -8.10 -1.95 9.17
N LEU A 20 -7.76 -2.18 7.89
CA LEU A 20 -8.74 -2.33 6.81
C LEU A 20 -9.39 -3.72 6.82
N LEU A 21 -8.67 -4.77 7.21
CA LEU A 21 -9.27 -6.10 7.41
C LEU A 21 -10.37 -6.06 8.49
N ALA A 22 -10.12 -5.38 9.62
CA ALA A 22 -11.15 -5.19 10.65
C ALA A 22 -12.37 -4.42 10.12
N LYS A 23 -12.16 -3.39 9.27
CA LYS A 23 -13.27 -2.67 8.61
C LYS A 23 -14.07 -3.58 7.67
N ILE A 24 -13.41 -4.45 6.91
CA ILE A 24 -14.07 -5.41 6.01
C ILE A 24 -14.98 -6.34 6.81
N GLU A 25 -14.50 -6.89 7.94
CA GLU A 25 -15.33 -7.77 8.78
C GLU A 25 -16.52 -7.05 9.40
N ALA A 26 -16.34 -5.80 9.85
CA ALA A 26 -17.41 -4.98 10.36
C ALA A 26 -18.50 -4.73 9.30
N GLN A 27 -18.10 -4.38 8.08
CA GLN A 27 -19.04 -4.18 6.97
C GLN A 27 -19.71 -5.48 6.54
N ARG A 28 -19.00 -6.61 6.54
CA ARG A 28 -19.57 -7.93 6.27
C ARG A 28 -20.75 -8.22 7.18
N LYS A 29 -20.59 -8.00 8.49
CA LYS A 29 -21.64 -8.20 9.49
C LYS A 29 -22.78 -7.20 9.32
N LYS A 30 -22.46 -5.91 9.11
CA LYS A 30 -23.45 -4.83 8.97
C LYS A 30 -24.36 -5.01 7.76
N LEU A 31 -23.80 -5.48 6.65
CA LEU A 31 -24.51 -5.67 5.37
C LEU A 31 -24.98 -7.11 5.17
N SER A 32 -24.79 -7.98 6.18
CA SER A 32 -25.15 -9.41 6.12
C SER A 32 -24.58 -10.15 4.89
N LEU A 33 -23.35 -9.80 4.50
CA LEU A 33 -22.68 -10.41 3.34
C LEU A 33 -22.00 -11.73 3.72
N GLY A 34 -22.00 -12.69 2.81
CA GLY A 34 -21.53 -14.06 3.04
C GLY A 34 -20.02 -14.22 3.01
N SER A 35 -19.28 -13.29 2.39
CA SER A 35 -17.82 -13.41 2.26
C SER A 35 -17.10 -12.07 2.15
N THR A 36 -15.79 -12.09 2.41
CA THR A 36 -14.90 -10.93 2.16
C THR A 36 -14.96 -10.47 0.71
N SER A 37 -15.03 -11.42 -0.24
CA SER A 37 -15.14 -11.10 -1.67
C SER A 37 -16.43 -10.35 -2.01
N GLU A 38 -17.53 -10.63 -1.32
CA GLU A 38 -18.78 -9.86 -1.47
C GLU A 38 -18.65 -8.44 -0.95
N VAL A 39 -17.99 -8.26 0.20
CA VAL A 39 -17.72 -6.92 0.76
C VAL A 39 -16.87 -6.10 -0.22
N VAL A 40 -15.82 -6.69 -0.77
CA VAL A 40 -14.95 -6.00 -1.74
C VAL A 40 -15.71 -5.66 -3.02
N ARG A 41 -16.53 -6.60 -3.54
CA ARG A 41 -17.39 -6.31 -4.71
C ARG A 41 -18.38 -5.19 -4.44
N HIS A 42 -19.03 -5.20 -3.29
CA HIS A 42 -19.96 -4.14 -2.90
C HIS A 42 -19.24 -2.79 -2.75
N ALA A 43 -18.09 -2.77 -2.08
CA ALA A 43 -17.28 -1.56 -1.94
C ALA A 43 -16.85 -0.96 -3.29
N ILE A 44 -16.41 -1.80 -4.25
CA ILE A 44 -16.04 -1.34 -5.59
C ILE A 44 -17.27 -0.84 -6.36
N ALA A 45 -18.43 -1.48 -6.21
CA ALA A 45 -19.66 -1.05 -6.90
C ALA A 45 -20.15 0.33 -6.43
N GLU A 46 -19.94 0.66 -5.15
CA GLU A 46 -20.28 1.96 -4.56
C GLU A 46 -19.18 3.03 -4.74
N PHE A 47 -17.97 2.61 -5.14
CA PHE A 47 -16.82 3.50 -5.24
C PHE A 47 -16.72 4.12 -6.64
N ASP A 48 -16.71 5.45 -6.71
CA ASP A 48 -16.51 6.16 -7.96
C ASP A 48 -15.03 6.14 -8.38
N LEU A 49 -14.68 5.15 -9.20
CA LEU A 49 -13.35 4.97 -9.77
C LEU A 49 -12.89 6.17 -10.62
N SER A 50 -13.80 6.99 -11.16
CA SER A 50 -13.42 8.18 -11.94
C SER A 50 -12.82 9.29 -11.07
N THR A 51 -13.15 9.29 -9.78
CA THR A 51 -12.62 10.26 -8.80
C THR A 51 -11.35 9.76 -8.12
N PHE A 52 -10.93 8.52 -8.39
CA PHE A 52 -9.74 7.96 -7.77
C PHE A 52 -8.49 8.65 -8.31
N ALA A 53 -7.91 9.53 -7.50
CA ALA A 53 -6.54 10.01 -7.67
C ALA A 53 -5.65 9.26 -6.68
N SER A 54 -4.60 8.63 -7.20
CA SER A 54 -3.57 8.06 -6.34
C SER A 54 -2.83 9.20 -5.63
N GLU A 55 -2.99 9.32 -4.32
CA GLU A 55 -2.15 10.20 -3.47
C GLU A 55 -0.70 9.69 -3.38
N SER A 56 -0.35 8.61 -4.07
CA SER A 56 1.02 8.12 -4.11
C SER A 56 1.90 9.17 -4.79
N GLU A 57 2.68 9.91 -4.00
CA GLU A 57 3.79 10.73 -4.52
C GLU A 57 4.57 9.93 -5.56
N GLU A 58 4.94 10.59 -6.66
CA GLU A 58 5.71 9.95 -7.74
C GLU A 58 7.03 9.44 -7.18
N ARG A 59 7.13 8.12 -6.96
CA ARG A 59 8.34 7.49 -6.41
C ARG A 59 9.28 7.08 -7.54
N ARG A 60 10.49 7.61 -7.53
CA ARG A 60 11.57 7.17 -8.41
C ARG A 60 12.57 6.32 -7.64
N GLN A 61 12.96 5.18 -8.23
CA GLN A 61 14.05 4.39 -7.69
C GLN A 61 15.38 5.07 -8.03
N ILE A 62 16.17 5.37 -7.00
CA ILE A 62 17.51 5.94 -7.14
C ILE A 62 18.55 4.99 -6.55
N SER A 63 19.77 5.06 -7.08
CA SER A 63 20.92 4.31 -6.58
C SER A 63 21.90 5.27 -5.92
N VAL A 64 22.24 5.03 -4.65
CA VAL A 64 23.21 5.83 -3.90
C VAL A 64 24.34 4.96 -3.39
N ARG A 65 25.53 5.55 -3.25
CA ARG A 65 26.68 4.90 -2.60
C ARG A 65 26.66 5.25 -1.12
N LEU A 66 26.80 4.23 -0.28
CA LEU A 66 26.88 4.36 1.17
C LEU A 66 28.12 3.61 1.65
N GLU A 67 28.73 4.11 2.72
CA GLU A 67 29.77 3.39 3.46
C GLU A 67 29.25 2.04 3.95
N ALA A 68 30.14 1.05 4.04
CA ALA A 68 29.78 -0.32 4.44
C ALA A 68 29.14 -0.36 5.83
N SER A 69 29.62 0.48 6.76
CA SER A 69 29.09 0.61 8.11
C SER A 69 27.66 1.16 8.12
N SER A 70 27.39 2.21 7.35
CA SER A 70 26.05 2.79 7.21
C SER A 70 25.06 1.80 6.59
N LYS A 71 25.47 1.07 5.55
CA LYS A 71 24.65 0.02 4.94
C LYS A 71 24.31 -1.08 5.94
N ALA A 72 25.29 -1.54 6.72
CA ALA A 72 25.08 -2.57 7.74
C ALA A 72 24.11 -2.11 8.84
N ALA A 73 24.22 -0.85 9.28
CA ALA A 73 23.32 -0.25 10.26
C ALA A 73 21.87 -0.17 9.73
N LEU A 74 21.68 0.22 8.47
CA LEU A 74 20.36 0.26 7.83
C LEU A 74 19.73 -1.13 7.76
N VAL A 75 20.48 -2.14 7.31
CA VAL A 75 19.99 -3.54 7.23
C VAL A 75 19.60 -4.06 8.62
N LYS A 76 20.43 -3.79 9.64
CA LYS A 76 20.16 -4.21 11.02
C LYS A 76 18.88 -3.56 11.57
N THR A 77 18.70 -2.26 11.35
CA THR A 77 17.52 -1.53 11.80
C THR A 77 16.26 -1.99 11.06
N ALA A 78 16.32 -2.16 9.74
CA ALA A 78 15.22 -2.66 8.91
C ALA A 78 14.72 -4.03 9.42
N LYS A 79 15.64 -4.97 9.66
CA LYS A 79 15.30 -6.29 10.23
C LYS A 79 14.67 -6.18 11.62
N ARG A 80 15.26 -5.37 12.51
CA ARG A 80 14.78 -5.20 13.89
C ARG A 80 13.37 -4.62 13.94
N GLN A 81 13.08 -3.65 13.07
CA GLN A 81 11.79 -2.95 13.04
C GLN A 81 10.78 -3.54 12.05
N LYS A 82 11.14 -4.65 11.37
CA LYS A 82 10.32 -5.29 10.32
C LYS A 82 9.85 -4.30 9.24
N THR A 83 10.70 -3.35 8.89
CA THR A 83 10.44 -2.31 7.89
C THR A 83 11.43 -2.43 6.73
N SER A 84 11.19 -1.70 5.64
CA SER A 84 12.09 -1.64 4.50
C SER A 84 13.23 -0.65 4.71
N ILE A 85 14.39 -0.89 4.10
CA ILE A 85 15.49 0.09 4.09
C ILE A 85 15.03 1.42 3.49
N GLY A 86 14.21 1.36 2.43
CA GLY A 86 13.68 2.55 1.77
C GLY A 86 12.77 3.39 2.67
N GLU A 87 12.05 2.77 3.60
CA GLU A 87 11.21 3.48 4.57
C GLU A 87 12.06 4.23 5.61
N ILE A 88 13.13 3.60 6.10
CA ILE A 88 14.11 4.25 6.98
C ILE A 88 14.78 5.43 6.26
N VAL A 89 15.22 5.23 5.01
CA VAL A 89 15.86 6.28 4.22
C VAL A 89 14.90 7.44 3.96
N ARG A 90 13.63 7.15 3.62
CA ARG A 90 12.60 8.19 3.45
C ARG A 90 12.41 9.01 4.72
N ALA A 91 12.22 8.36 5.87
CA ALA A 91 12.07 9.06 7.15
C ALA A 91 13.33 9.87 7.52
N ALA A 92 14.53 9.36 7.24
CA ALA A 92 15.77 10.08 7.51
C ALA A 92 15.95 11.31 6.61
N VAL A 93 15.54 11.23 5.34
CA VAL A 93 15.57 12.37 4.40
C VAL A 93 14.51 13.40 4.77
N ASP A 94 13.30 12.96 5.15
CA ASP A 94 12.20 13.83 5.58
C ASP A 94 12.52 14.60 6.88
N ALA A 95 13.34 14.00 7.76
CA ALA A 95 13.81 14.64 8.98
C ALA A 95 14.93 15.68 8.76
N LEU A 96 15.40 15.88 7.52
CA LEU A 96 16.41 16.91 7.25
C LEU A 96 15.78 18.30 7.43
N PRO A 97 16.46 19.24 8.13
CA PRO A 97 15.94 20.59 8.27
C PRO A 97 15.94 21.30 6.91
N ASP A 98 14.84 21.99 6.59
CA ASP A 98 14.71 22.91 5.45
C ASP A 98 15.58 24.16 5.64
N LYS A 99 16.90 23.99 5.73
CA LYS A 99 17.80 25.11 5.53
C LYS A 99 17.75 25.45 4.05
N LYS A 100 16.96 26.47 3.71
CA LYS A 100 17.14 27.27 2.48
C LYS A 100 18.63 27.63 2.39
N GLY A 101 19.39 26.86 1.61
CA GLY A 101 20.71 27.28 1.16
C GLY A 101 20.51 28.57 0.38
N LYS A 102 21.05 29.68 0.91
CA LYS A 102 21.13 30.94 0.20
C LYS A 102 21.73 30.67 -1.19
N LYS A 103 20.96 30.95 -2.23
CA LYS A 103 21.50 31.30 -3.55
C LYS A 103 21.91 32.77 -3.50
#